data_AF-A0A327XXR7-F1
#
_entry.id   AF-A0A327XXR7-F1
#
_cell.length_a   1.000
_cell.length_b   1.000
_cell.length_c   1.000
_cell.angle_alpha   90.00
_cell.angle_beta   90.00
_cell.angle_gamma   90.00
#
_symmetry.space_group_name_H-M   'P 1'
#
loop_
_entity.id
_entity.type
_entity.pdbx_description
1 polymer ?
#
loop_
_entity_poly.entity_id
_entity_poly.type
_entity_poly.pdbx_seq_one_letter_code
_entity_poly.pdbx_strand_id
1 'polypeptide(L)'
;MTIRLLPDIDLARIAPQPDDMKRKSLEQMKGGRPPFSYNPLRSCFDDIFNIQPGLAFGSAPPTSWSVIEAKLDKRCRSEVERVHNKRVARGLHDFAASGRVMGRKQEFFPLSMGVGRKVTFWLPMILAIDEQAHAIFIEPRRARGLTADGRRFAFSMMHERIRAADEDFADVRLGIVRFADPDGDRRAARLFTDEGVDLYTLDELEQMVASTYEMWREVLEEREAEARRRGTGTGSADLILRLPNVPARLNAHATFGMSCARPHVILIGVARSEKPRSRKELRYGNDLAGAPKF
;
A
#
# COMPACT_ATOMS: atom_id res chain seq x y z
N MET A 1 15.51 0.78 24.94
CA MET A 1 14.27 0.20 24.38
C MET A 1 14.29 0.40 22.87
N THR A 2 14.03 -0.64 22.08
CA THR A 2 13.94 -0.49 20.62
C THR A 2 12.59 0.11 20.26
N ILE A 3 12.58 1.38 19.84
CA ILE A 3 11.35 2.09 19.46
C ILE A 3 10.79 1.44 18.18
N ARG A 4 9.51 1.08 18.20
CA ARG A 4 8.84 0.55 17.02
C ARG A 4 8.71 1.64 15.95
N LEU A 5 9.21 1.37 14.75
CA LEU A 5 9.16 2.33 13.64
C LEU A 5 7.73 2.53 13.10
N LEU A 6 7.42 3.77 12.72
CA LEU A 6 6.19 4.12 12.00
C LEU A 6 6.33 3.70 10.52
N PRO A 7 5.26 3.18 9.88
CA PRO A 7 5.25 2.98 8.44
C PRO A 7 5.45 4.32 7.71
N ASP A 8 6.15 4.30 6.56
CA ASP A 8 6.56 5.51 5.85
C ASP A 8 5.40 6.46 5.52
N ILE A 9 4.26 5.94 5.04
CA ILE A 9 3.05 6.74 4.77
C ILE A 9 2.50 7.38 6.05
N ASP A 10 2.57 6.69 7.18
CA ASP A 10 2.10 7.24 8.46
C ASP A 10 3.06 8.30 8.98
N LEU A 11 4.38 8.09 8.82
CA LEU A 11 5.38 9.10 9.12
C LEU A 11 5.15 10.36 8.28
N ALA A 12 5.03 10.24 6.96
CA ALA A 12 4.80 11.39 6.08
C ALA A 12 3.49 12.12 6.38
N ARG A 13 2.44 11.41 6.84
CA ARG A 13 1.17 12.04 7.23
C ARG A 13 1.23 12.76 8.58
N ILE A 14 2.04 12.27 9.51
CA ILE A 14 2.05 12.73 10.92
C ILE A 14 3.16 13.74 11.18
N ALA A 15 4.35 13.54 10.61
CA ALA A 15 5.52 14.38 10.86
C ALA A 15 5.30 15.88 10.61
N PRO A 16 4.63 16.31 9.52
CA PRO A 16 4.43 17.74 9.28
C PRO A 16 3.26 18.35 10.08
N GLN A 17 2.58 17.58 10.95
CA GLN A 17 1.49 18.13 11.76
C GLN A 17 2.02 18.99 12.91
N PRO A 18 1.25 20.00 13.36
CA PRO A 18 1.48 20.66 14.64
C PRO A 18 1.51 19.66 15.79
N ASP A 19 2.26 19.96 16.85
CA ASP A 19 2.59 19.01 17.91
C ASP A 19 1.37 18.43 18.65
N ASP A 20 0.32 19.22 18.88
CA ASP A 20 -0.91 18.76 19.52
C ASP A 20 -1.66 17.74 18.65
N MET A 21 -1.71 17.97 17.34
CA MET A 21 -2.32 17.08 16.36
C MET A 21 -1.46 15.85 16.10
N LYS A 22 -0.13 16.02 16.10
CA LYS A 22 0.87 14.96 16.00
C LYS A 22 0.70 13.97 17.15
N ARG A 23 0.63 14.45 18.40
CA ARG A 23 0.39 13.61 19.59
C ARG A 23 -0.92 12.83 19.50
N LYS A 24 -2.04 13.51 19.19
CA LYS A 24 -3.36 12.85 18.99
C LYS A 24 -3.31 11.78 17.91
N SER A 25 -2.62 12.05 16.79
CA SER A 25 -2.46 11.07 15.70
C SER A 25 -1.68 9.83 16.15
N LEU A 26 -0.60 10.01 16.90
CA LEU A 26 0.25 8.95 17.43
C LEU A 26 -0.49 8.09 18.47
N GLU A 27 -1.24 8.71 19.38
CA GLU A 27 -2.09 8.02 20.36
C GLU A 27 -3.15 7.13 19.71
N GLN A 28 -3.62 7.48 18.51
CA GLN A 28 -4.57 6.67 17.74
C GLN A 28 -3.92 5.54 16.93
N MET A 29 -2.57 5.52 16.82
CA MET A 29 -1.87 4.47 16.08
C MET A 29 -2.00 3.14 16.81
N LYS A 30 -2.76 2.21 16.23
CA LYS A 30 -2.91 0.85 16.76
C LYS A 30 -1.64 0.04 16.49
N GLY A 31 -1.11 -0.62 17.51
CA GLY A 31 0.04 -1.52 17.39
C GLY A 31 -0.22 -2.83 16.62
N GLY A 32 -1.35 -2.98 15.92
CA GLY A 32 -1.70 -4.21 15.22
C GLY A 32 -1.03 -4.37 13.84
N ARG A 33 -1.03 -5.60 13.32
CA ARG A 33 -0.72 -5.86 11.91
C ARG A 33 -1.88 -5.37 11.05
N PRO A 34 -1.63 -4.64 9.94
CA PRO A 34 -2.70 -4.28 8.99
C PRO A 34 -3.45 -5.53 8.50
N PRO A 35 -4.76 -5.40 8.18
CA PRO A 35 -5.58 -6.54 7.77
C PRO A 35 -5.13 -7.20 6.46
N PHE A 36 -4.37 -6.49 5.63
CA PHE A 36 -3.75 -6.99 4.40
C PHE A 36 -2.53 -6.14 4.03
N SER A 37 -1.75 -6.60 3.04
CA SER A 37 -0.56 -5.89 2.53
C SER A 37 -0.70 -5.52 1.06
N TYR A 38 0.05 -4.49 0.64
CA TYR A 38 0.24 -4.16 -0.78
C TYR A 38 1.55 -4.73 -1.36
N ASN A 39 2.21 -5.65 -0.65
CA ASN A 39 3.41 -6.31 -1.17
C ASN A 39 3.17 -7.10 -2.47
N PRO A 40 2.04 -7.81 -2.67
CA PRO A 40 1.72 -8.43 -3.95
C PRO A 40 1.71 -7.41 -5.11
N LEU A 41 1.02 -6.27 -4.92
CA LEU A 41 1.02 -5.15 -5.88
C LEU A 41 2.43 -4.66 -6.17
N ARG A 42 3.24 -4.37 -5.14
CA ARG A 42 4.61 -3.83 -5.31
C ARG A 42 5.48 -4.75 -6.16
N SER A 43 5.30 -6.07 -6.03
CA SER A 43 6.06 -7.04 -6.83
C SER A 43 5.67 -7.08 -8.31
N CYS A 44 4.61 -6.38 -8.71
CA CYS A 44 4.14 -6.27 -10.09
C CYS A 44 4.44 -4.89 -10.71
N PHE A 45 5.12 -3.98 -10.02
CA PHE A 45 5.38 -2.63 -10.56
C PHE A 45 6.16 -2.65 -11.86
N ASP A 46 7.14 -3.55 -11.98
CA ASP A 46 7.92 -3.69 -13.23
C ASP A 46 7.01 -4.09 -14.40
N ASP A 47 6.09 -5.03 -14.18
CA ASP A 47 5.13 -5.46 -15.21
C ASP A 47 4.14 -4.33 -15.56
N ILE A 48 3.64 -3.61 -14.54
CA ILE A 48 2.65 -2.53 -14.67
C ILE A 48 3.23 -1.36 -15.47
N PHE A 49 4.47 -0.94 -15.16
CA PHE A 49 5.14 0.18 -15.81
C PHE A 49 6.00 -0.25 -17.01
N ASN A 50 5.84 -1.49 -17.47
CA ASN A 50 6.55 -2.06 -18.61
C ASN A 50 8.07 -1.90 -18.52
N ILE A 51 8.64 -2.07 -17.32
CA ILE A 51 10.08 -1.99 -17.08
C ILE A 51 10.74 -3.22 -17.69
N GLN A 52 11.42 -3.03 -18.82
CA GLN A 52 12.09 -4.12 -19.51
C GLN A 52 13.47 -4.40 -18.87
N PRO A 53 13.87 -5.68 -18.73
CA PRO A 53 15.22 -6.04 -18.34
C PRO A 53 16.22 -5.50 -19.37
N GLY A 54 17.29 -4.84 -18.94
CA GLY A 54 18.25 -4.16 -19.83
C GLY A 54 19.03 -5.08 -20.80
N LEU A 55 18.82 -6.39 -20.76
CA LEU A 55 19.44 -7.38 -21.65
C LEU A 55 18.55 -7.79 -22.84
N ALA A 56 17.29 -7.35 -22.88
CA ALA A 56 16.41 -7.64 -24.00
C ALA A 56 16.73 -6.71 -25.18
N PHE A 57 17.26 -7.28 -26.26
CA PHE A 57 17.51 -6.58 -27.53
C PHE A 57 16.19 -6.36 -28.28
N GLY A 58 15.36 -5.41 -27.81
CA GLY A 58 14.14 -5.01 -28.52
C GLY A 58 13.07 -4.41 -27.62
N SER A 59 12.17 -3.63 -28.23
CA SER A 59 10.96 -3.14 -27.56
C SER A 59 9.98 -4.30 -27.37
N ALA A 60 9.73 -4.69 -26.13
CA ALA A 60 8.67 -5.65 -25.81
C ALA A 60 7.31 -4.93 -25.68
N PRO A 61 6.21 -5.59 -26.09
CA PRO A 61 4.88 -5.02 -25.92
C PRO A 61 4.55 -4.89 -24.42
N PRO A 62 3.72 -3.90 -24.03
CA PRO A 62 3.26 -3.75 -22.65
C PRO A 62 2.66 -5.04 -22.09
N THR A 63 2.94 -5.34 -20.82
CA THR A 63 2.36 -6.50 -20.15
C THR A 63 0.84 -6.42 -20.13
N SER A 64 0.17 -7.49 -20.57
CA SER A 64 -1.28 -7.55 -20.55
C SER A 64 -1.83 -7.64 -19.11
N TRP A 65 -3.02 -7.10 -18.91
CA TRP A 65 -3.69 -7.15 -17.60
C TRP A 65 -3.82 -8.59 -17.06
N SER A 66 -4.16 -9.56 -17.92
CA SER A 66 -4.36 -10.95 -17.49
C SER A 66 -3.10 -11.58 -16.88
N VAL A 67 -1.91 -11.17 -17.32
CA VAL A 67 -0.64 -11.63 -16.76
C VAL A 67 -0.41 -11.03 -15.37
N ILE A 68 -0.65 -9.73 -15.21
CA ILE A 68 -0.55 -9.02 -13.93
C ILE A 68 -1.56 -9.60 -12.93
N GLU A 69 -2.80 -9.81 -13.38
CA GLU A 69 -3.86 -10.39 -12.58
C GLU A 69 -3.52 -11.79 -12.07
N ALA A 70 -3.03 -12.67 -12.95
CA ALA A 70 -2.60 -14.01 -12.56
C ALA A 70 -1.43 -14.00 -11.56
N LYS A 71 -0.50 -13.02 -11.68
CA LYS A 71 0.58 -12.83 -10.70
C LYS A 71 0.05 -12.41 -9.33
N LEU A 72 -0.92 -11.50 -9.30
CA LEU A 72 -1.57 -11.06 -8.06
C LEU A 72 -2.35 -12.22 -7.40
N ASP A 73 -3.09 -13.01 -8.19
CA ASP A 73 -3.88 -14.13 -7.68
C ASP A 73 -3.03 -15.20 -7.00
N LYS A 74 -1.81 -15.43 -7.50
CA LYS A 74 -0.84 -16.36 -6.92
C LYS A 74 -0.20 -15.84 -5.62
N ARG A 75 -0.08 -14.52 -5.45
CA ARG A 75 0.67 -13.89 -4.35
C ARG A 75 -0.20 -13.41 -3.18
N CYS A 76 -1.45 -13.04 -3.45
CA CYS A 76 -2.37 -12.60 -2.41
C CYS A 76 -2.78 -13.79 -1.53
N ARG A 77 -2.80 -13.58 -0.21
CA ARG A 77 -3.05 -14.62 0.80
C ARG A 77 -4.49 -14.65 1.29
N SER A 78 -5.30 -13.66 0.94
CA SER A 78 -6.71 -13.59 1.29
C SER A 78 -7.51 -12.89 0.20
N GLU A 79 -8.83 -13.12 0.19
CA GLU A 79 -9.72 -12.47 -0.76
C GLU A 79 -9.75 -10.95 -0.58
N VAL A 80 -9.71 -10.47 0.67
CA VAL A 80 -9.64 -9.04 0.97
C VAL A 80 -8.36 -8.42 0.39
N GLU A 81 -7.22 -9.08 0.56
CA GLU A 81 -5.94 -8.62 0.00
C GLU A 81 -5.99 -8.60 -1.54
N ARG A 82 -6.54 -9.65 -2.14
CA ARG A 82 -6.71 -9.78 -3.59
C ARG A 82 -7.55 -8.65 -4.17
N VAL A 83 -8.74 -8.40 -3.62
CA VAL A 83 -9.64 -7.33 -4.09
C VAL A 83 -8.95 -5.96 -4.02
N HIS A 84 -8.26 -5.65 -2.92
CA HIS A 84 -7.60 -4.35 -2.77
C HIS A 84 -6.38 -4.19 -3.69
N ASN A 85 -5.54 -5.23 -3.81
CA ASN A 85 -4.37 -5.18 -4.69
C ASN A 85 -4.79 -5.12 -6.17
N LYS A 86 -5.78 -5.92 -6.60
CA LYS A 86 -6.28 -5.91 -7.99
C LYS A 86 -6.84 -4.54 -8.38
N ARG A 87 -7.65 -3.91 -7.54
CA ARG A 87 -8.22 -2.58 -7.81
C ARG A 87 -7.16 -1.51 -8.05
N VAL A 88 -6.12 -1.50 -7.22
CA VAL A 88 -5.02 -0.54 -7.33
C VAL A 88 -4.14 -0.88 -8.54
N ALA A 89 -3.81 -2.16 -8.74
CA ALA A 89 -3.04 -2.62 -9.89
C ALA A 89 -3.75 -2.28 -11.21
N ARG A 90 -5.07 -2.46 -11.29
CA ARG A 90 -5.85 -2.14 -12.48
C ARG A 90 -5.82 -0.64 -12.77
N GLY A 91 -6.01 0.18 -11.74
CA GLY A 91 -5.87 1.63 -11.84
C GLY A 91 -4.50 2.07 -12.36
N LEU A 92 -3.42 1.45 -11.88
CA LEU A 92 -2.08 1.74 -12.36
C LEU A 92 -1.82 1.23 -13.78
N HIS A 93 -2.35 0.07 -14.14
CA HIS A 93 -2.22 -0.49 -15.49
C HIS A 93 -2.94 0.39 -16.51
N ASP A 94 -4.17 0.82 -16.19
CA ASP A 94 -4.94 1.75 -17.02
C ASP A 94 -4.19 3.10 -17.15
N PHE A 95 -3.63 3.63 -16.05
CA PHE A 95 -2.83 4.85 -16.03
C PHE A 95 -1.56 4.75 -16.89
N ALA A 96 -0.83 3.64 -16.76
CA ALA A 96 0.38 3.41 -17.55
C ALA A 96 0.06 3.26 -19.04
N ALA A 97 -1.03 2.57 -19.38
CA ALA A 97 -1.49 2.37 -20.75
C ALA A 97 -1.99 3.67 -21.40
N SER A 98 -2.72 4.52 -20.66
CA SER A 98 -3.28 5.76 -21.21
C SER A 98 -2.23 6.85 -21.44
N GLY A 99 -1.21 6.92 -20.59
CA GLY A 99 -0.20 7.99 -20.60
C GLY A 99 1.05 7.72 -21.44
N ARG A 100 1.09 6.61 -22.21
CA ARG A 100 2.34 6.10 -22.84
C ARG A 100 3.50 6.08 -21.83
N VAL A 101 3.23 5.60 -20.61
CA VAL A 101 4.23 5.59 -19.55
C VAL A 101 5.33 4.61 -19.91
N MET A 102 6.55 5.12 -20.02
CA MET A 102 7.75 4.31 -20.24
C MET A 102 8.64 4.43 -19.02
N GLY A 103 9.10 3.31 -18.47
CA GLY A 103 9.98 3.35 -17.32
C GLY A 103 11.31 2.66 -17.56
N ARG A 104 12.32 3.12 -16.82
CA ARG A 104 13.62 2.46 -16.69
C ARG A 104 13.91 2.17 -15.22
N LYS A 105 14.59 1.05 -14.94
CA LYS A 105 15.14 0.81 -13.60
C LYS A 105 16.13 1.92 -13.25
N GLN A 106 16.00 2.44 -12.05
CA GLN A 106 16.93 3.38 -11.46
C GLN A 106 16.86 3.19 -9.96
N GLU A 107 17.92 2.65 -9.38
CA GLU A 107 17.99 2.47 -7.94
C GLU A 107 18.36 3.80 -7.28
N PHE A 108 17.63 4.11 -6.20
CA PHE A 108 17.88 5.25 -5.34
C PHE A 108 17.95 4.71 -3.92
N PHE A 109 19.07 4.96 -3.24
CA PHE A 109 19.27 4.45 -1.88
C PHE A 109 18.34 5.14 -0.89
N PRO A 110 17.84 4.42 0.13
CA PRO A 110 17.02 5.01 1.19
C PRO A 110 17.70 6.23 1.83
N LEU A 111 16.92 7.27 2.12
CA LEU A 111 17.39 8.45 2.83
C LEU A 111 17.50 8.11 4.32
N SER A 112 18.69 8.29 4.89
CA SER A 112 18.89 8.15 6.33
C SER A 112 18.40 9.43 6.99
N MET A 113 17.40 9.29 7.85
CA MET A 113 16.96 10.30 8.79
C MET A 113 17.55 9.97 10.16
N GLY A 114 17.71 10.99 11.01
CA GLY A 114 18.12 10.83 12.41
C GLY A 114 17.40 9.67 13.12
N VAL A 115 17.99 9.17 14.22
CA VAL A 115 17.51 7.98 14.97
C VAL A 115 17.70 6.66 14.20
N GLY A 116 18.62 6.62 13.23
CA GLY A 116 18.94 5.40 12.46
C GLY A 116 17.82 4.92 11.54
N ARG A 117 16.85 5.79 11.22
CA ARG A 117 15.70 5.46 10.38
C ARG A 117 16.05 5.71 8.92
N LYS A 118 15.80 4.72 8.07
CA LYS A 118 15.84 4.88 6.62
C LYS A 118 14.43 5.01 6.06
N VAL A 119 14.17 5.98 5.19
CA VAL A 119 12.85 6.18 4.55
C VAL A 119 12.96 6.03 3.03
N THR A 120 11.88 5.60 2.40
CA THR A 120 11.80 5.50 0.94
C THR A 120 10.43 5.94 0.46
N PHE A 121 10.40 7.13 -0.16
CA PHE A 121 9.22 7.72 -0.76
C PHE A 121 9.31 7.73 -2.29
N TRP A 122 9.88 6.69 -2.89
CA TRP A 122 10.01 6.56 -4.34
C TRP A 122 10.05 5.07 -4.71
N LEU A 123 9.79 4.79 -5.98
CA LEU A 123 10.07 3.49 -6.59
C LEU A 123 11.51 3.45 -7.12
N PRO A 124 12.12 2.26 -7.23
CA PRO A 124 13.43 2.08 -7.86
C PRO A 124 13.34 2.12 -9.40
N MET A 125 12.77 3.21 -9.92
CA MET A 125 12.58 3.46 -11.34
C MET A 125 12.32 4.95 -11.61
N ILE A 126 12.67 5.38 -12.82
CA ILE A 126 12.23 6.65 -13.40
C ILE A 126 11.22 6.35 -14.49
N LEU A 127 10.11 7.09 -14.49
CA LEU A 127 9.04 6.96 -15.46
C LEU A 127 8.93 8.23 -16.31
N ALA A 128 8.90 8.09 -17.63
CA ALA A 128 8.44 9.15 -18.52
C ALA A 128 6.90 9.18 -18.48
N ILE A 129 6.35 10.27 -17.96
CA ILE A 129 4.90 10.54 -17.90
C ILE A 129 4.70 11.88 -18.59
N ASP A 130 3.84 11.92 -19.61
CA ASP A 130 3.63 13.11 -20.45
C ASP A 130 4.97 13.70 -20.96
N GLU A 131 5.86 12.82 -21.42
CA GLU A 131 7.20 13.13 -21.95
C GLU A 131 8.20 13.72 -20.92
N GLN A 132 7.82 13.83 -19.65
CA GLN A 132 8.70 14.30 -18.57
C GLN A 132 9.15 13.13 -17.69
N ALA A 133 10.44 13.13 -17.32
CA ALA A 133 10.99 12.16 -16.40
C ALA A 133 10.47 12.41 -14.97
N HIS A 134 9.94 11.37 -14.34
CA HIS A 134 9.39 11.40 -13.00
C HIS A 134 10.00 10.32 -12.10
N ALA A 135 10.42 10.71 -10.91
CA ALA A 135 10.55 9.80 -9.78
C ALA A 135 9.20 9.73 -9.07
N ILE A 136 8.64 8.54 -8.89
CA ILE A 136 7.27 8.41 -8.37
C ILE A 136 7.17 7.63 -7.07
N PHE A 137 6.20 8.00 -6.24
CA PHE A 137 5.74 7.26 -5.08
C PHE A 137 4.30 6.77 -5.30
N ILE A 138 4.02 5.52 -4.95
CA ILE A 138 2.66 4.96 -5.00
C ILE A 138 2.07 4.96 -3.60
N GLU A 139 0.97 5.70 -3.40
CA GLU A 139 0.21 5.71 -2.16
C GLU A 139 -1.13 4.97 -2.34
N PRO A 140 -1.17 3.65 -2.10
CA PRO A 140 -2.35 2.84 -2.43
C PRO A 140 -3.48 2.97 -1.39
N ARG A 141 -3.26 3.67 -0.28
CA ARG A 141 -4.24 3.72 0.82
C ARG A 141 -5.47 4.53 0.39
N ARG A 142 -6.64 4.10 0.86
CA ARG A 142 -7.92 4.81 0.65
C ARG A 142 -8.18 5.79 1.78
N ALA A 143 -8.23 5.25 3.00
CA ALA A 143 -8.39 6.02 4.21
C ALA A 143 -7.02 6.37 4.82
N ARG A 144 -6.97 7.53 5.51
CA ARG A 144 -5.75 8.03 6.18
C ARG A 144 -4.54 8.11 5.24
N GLY A 145 -4.81 8.54 4.01
CA GLY A 145 -3.76 8.79 3.02
C GLY A 145 -3.02 10.10 3.21
N LEU A 146 -2.14 10.46 2.27
CA LEU A 146 -1.35 11.69 2.37
C LEU A 146 -2.24 12.93 2.17
N THR A 147 -2.16 13.85 3.14
CA THR A 147 -2.72 15.21 3.05
C THR A 147 -1.88 16.08 2.10
N ALA A 148 -2.22 17.35 1.93
CA ALA A 148 -1.36 18.28 1.20
C ALA A 148 0.02 18.37 1.87
N ASP A 149 0.07 18.58 3.19
CA ASP A 149 1.33 18.65 3.95
C ASP A 149 2.09 17.32 3.92
N GLY A 150 1.38 16.19 3.97
CA GLY A 150 2.01 14.88 3.85
C GLY A 150 2.62 14.62 2.46
N ARG A 151 2.03 15.18 1.40
CA ARG A 151 2.64 15.17 0.06
C ARG A 151 3.83 16.11 -0.01
N ARG A 152 3.73 17.33 0.54
CA ARG A 152 4.86 18.28 0.65
C ARG A 152 6.05 17.63 1.35
N PHE A 153 5.82 16.97 2.49
CA PHE A 153 6.83 16.23 3.22
C PHE A 153 7.48 15.12 2.36
N ALA A 154 6.66 14.29 1.70
CA ALA A 154 7.18 13.22 0.84
C ALA A 154 7.97 13.77 -0.37
N PHE A 155 7.49 14.84 -1.02
CA PHE A 155 8.21 15.50 -2.11
C PHE A 155 9.54 16.09 -1.65
N SER A 156 9.56 16.67 -0.45
CA SER A 156 10.80 17.23 0.12
C SER A 156 11.83 16.11 0.36
N MET A 157 11.41 14.99 0.95
CA MET A 157 12.27 13.80 1.11
C MET A 157 12.78 13.23 -0.21
N MET A 158 11.93 13.22 -1.25
CA MET A 158 12.33 12.81 -2.59
C MET A 158 13.33 13.79 -3.21
N HIS A 159 13.12 15.11 -3.05
CA HIS A 159 14.03 16.14 -3.53
C HIS A 159 15.41 15.99 -2.93
N GLU A 160 15.50 15.90 -1.59
CA GLU A 160 16.78 15.76 -0.88
C GLU A 160 17.55 14.51 -1.33
N ARG A 161 16.84 13.39 -1.57
CA ARG A 161 17.49 12.13 -1.94
C ARG A 161 17.81 11.98 -3.41
N ILE A 162 17.05 12.61 -4.29
CA ILE A 162 17.12 12.38 -5.74
C ILE A 162 17.75 13.59 -6.44
N ARG A 163 17.20 14.79 -6.23
CA ARG A 163 17.63 16.00 -6.95
C ARG A 163 18.84 16.65 -6.30
N ALA A 164 18.78 16.87 -4.99
CA ALA A 164 19.86 17.55 -4.27
C ALA A 164 21.10 16.65 -4.12
N ALA A 165 20.91 15.33 -4.09
CA ALA A 165 22.00 14.38 -3.93
C ALA A 165 22.77 14.06 -5.23
N ASP A 166 22.19 14.33 -6.39
CA ASP A 166 22.76 13.95 -7.69
C ASP A 166 22.28 14.90 -8.80
N GLU A 167 23.22 15.65 -9.39
CA GLU A 167 22.96 16.67 -10.40
C GLU A 167 22.34 16.09 -11.68
N ASP A 168 22.62 14.82 -12.02
CA ASP A 168 22.04 14.14 -13.18
C ASP A 168 20.52 14.00 -13.09
N PHE A 169 19.96 14.13 -11.88
CA PHE A 169 18.53 14.04 -11.62
C PHE A 169 17.91 15.37 -11.20
N ALA A 170 18.64 16.49 -11.24
CA ALA A 170 18.17 17.79 -10.77
C ALA A 170 16.82 18.22 -11.38
N ASP A 171 16.60 17.89 -12.66
CA ASP A 171 15.39 18.26 -13.41
C ASP A 171 14.28 17.20 -13.40
N VAL A 172 14.48 16.08 -12.71
CA VAL A 172 13.43 15.05 -12.60
C VAL A 172 12.25 15.58 -11.79
N ARG A 173 11.05 15.45 -12.35
CA ARG A 173 9.80 15.77 -11.65
C ARG A 173 9.53 14.76 -10.54
N LEU A 174 8.90 15.20 -9.46
CA LEU A 174 8.53 14.32 -8.37
C LEU A 174 7.03 14.07 -8.44
N GLY A 175 6.64 12.80 -8.40
CA GLY A 175 5.25 12.38 -8.53
C GLY A 175 4.77 11.55 -7.35
N ILE A 176 3.55 11.80 -6.88
CA ILE A 176 2.83 10.91 -5.97
C ILE A 176 1.55 10.47 -6.65
N VAL A 177 1.44 9.16 -6.90
CA VAL A 177 0.22 8.56 -7.45
C VAL A 177 -0.67 8.13 -6.30
N ARG A 178 -1.85 8.75 -6.22
CA ARG A 178 -2.93 8.38 -5.31
C ARG A 178 -4.09 7.78 -6.08
N PHE A 179 -5.06 7.25 -5.35
CA PHE A 179 -6.19 6.55 -5.94
C PHE A 179 -7.51 7.08 -5.40
N ALA A 180 -8.43 7.38 -6.31
CA ALA A 180 -9.80 7.76 -5.98
C ALA A 180 -10.57 6.61 -5.31
N ASP A 181 -11.84 6.87 -4.99
CA ASP A 181 -12.76 5.80 -4.60
C ASP A 181 -12.92 4.76 -5.72
N PRO A 182 -13.24 3.50 -5.38
CA PRO A 182 -13.40 2.45 -6.37
C PRO A 182 -14.50 2.78 -7.39
N ASP A 183 -14.18 2.55 -8.65
CA ASP A 183 -15.10 2.54 -9.77
C ASP A 183 -15.06 1.12 -10.36
N GLY A 184 -16.04 0.30 -9.97
CA GLY A 184 -16.09 -1.12 -10.33
C GLY A 184 -14.90 -1.94 -9.78
N ASP A 185 -14.13 -2.52 -10.69
CA ASP A 185 -12.98 -3.39 -10.41
C ASP A 185 -11.65 -2.62 -10.31
N ARG A 186 -11.67 -1.29 -10.45
CA ARG A 186 -10.48 -0.44 -10.42
C ARG A 186 -10.62 0.73 -9.45
N ARG A 187 -9.51 1.38 -9.14
CA ARG A 187 -9.48 2.72 -8.53
C ARG A 187 -8.71 3.63 -9.47
N ALA A 188 -9.33 4.72 -9.92
CA ALA A 188 -8.65 5.66 -10.82
C ALA A 188 -7.40 6.22 -10.15
N ALA A 189 -6.26 6.09 -10.83
CA ALA A 189 -5.00 6.68 -10.40
C ALA A 189 -5.01 8.18 -10.71
N ARG A 190 -4.45 8.97 -9.79
CA ARG A 190 -4.28 10.41 -9.93
C ARG A 190 -2.85 10.77 -9.56
N LEU A 191 -2.15 11.40 -10.49
CA LEU A 191 -0.82 11.95 -10.26
C LEU A 191 -0.94 13.31 -9.58
N PHE A 192 -0.16 13.50 -8.52
CA PHE A 192 0.16 14.80 -7.94
C PHE A 192 1.64 15.05 -8.20
N THR A 193 1.99 16.25 -8.66
CA THR A 193 3.37 16.66 -8.92
C THR A 193 3.87 17.61 -7.84
N ASP A 194 5.18 17.85 -7.80
CA ASP A 194 5.82 18.86 -6.95
C ASP A 194 5.70 20.30 -7.50
N GLU A 195 4.94 20.49 -8.58
CA GLU A 195 4.74 21.81 -9.18
C GLU A 195 4.02 22.76 -8.21
N GLY A 196 4.61 23.94 -8.00
CA GLY A 196 4.08 24.95 -7.08
C GLY A 196 4.15 24.55 -5.60
N VAL A 197 4.88 23.48 -5.26
CA VAL A 197 5.06 23.05 -3.87
C VAL A 197 6.35 23.67 -3.33
N ASP A 198 6.20 24.52 -2.32
CA ASP A 198 7.32 24.98 -1.51
C ASP A 198 7.85 23.79 -0.68
N LEU A 199 9.11 23.40 -0.84
CA LEU A 199 9.65 22.19 -0.22
C LEU A 199 10.26 22.52 1.15
N TYR A 200 10.25 21.55 2.06
CA TYR A 200 11.00 21.65 3.29
C TYR A 200 12.48 21.38 3.01
N THR A 201 13.34 22.08 3.72
CA THR A 201 14.78 21.81 3.77
C THR A 201 15.09 20.51 4.52
N LEU A 202 16.28 19.96 4.31
CA LEU A 202 16.73 18.77 5.05
C LEU A 202 16.65 18.95 6.57
N ASP A 203 17.07 20.09 7.11
CA ASP A 203 17.05 20.37 8.56
C ASP A 203 15.62 20.36 9.13
N GLU A 204 14.67 20.97 8.42
CA GLU A 204 13.26 20.94 8.79
C GLU A 204 12.71 19.50 8.78
N LEU A 205 13.08 18.70 7.77
CA LEU A 205 12.67 17.30 7.68
C LEU A 205 13.24 16.47 8.83
N GLU A 206 14.52 16.66 9.18
CA GLU A 206 15.16 16.00 10.31
C GLU A 206 14.47 16.36 11.63
N GLN A 207 14.17 17.64 11.85
CA GLN A 207 13.46 18.11 13.04
C GLN A 207 12.03 17.53 13.13
N MET A 208 11.29 17.50 12.01
CA MET A 208 9.95 16.90 11.96
C MET A 208 9.99 15.40 12.29
N VAL A 209 10.98 14.67 11.75
CA VAL A 209 11.14 13.24 12.05
C VAL A 209 11.54 13.02 13.50
N ALA A 210 12.53 13.76 14.01
CA ALA A 210 13.02 13.65 15.39
C ALA A 210 11.90 13.89 16.40
N SER A 211 11.20 15.03 16.31
CA SER A 211 10.09 15.38 17.21
C SER A 211 8.96 14.34 17.17
N THR A 212 8.67 13.76 15.99
CA THR A 212 7.67 12.70 15.86
C THR A 212 8.06 11.43 16.60
N TYR A 213 9.34 11.02 16.52
CA TYR A 213 9.80 9.81 17.20
C TYR A 213 10.00 10.00 18.70
N GLU A 214 10.33 11.21 19.15
CA GLU A 214 10.35 11.58 20.57
C GLU A 214 8.95 11.41 21.17
N MET A 215 7.92 12.03 20.59
CA MET A 215 6.53 11.84 21.02
C MET A 215 6.07 10.40 20.89
N TRP A 216 6.49 9.69 19.85
CA TRP A 216 6.09 8.30 19.67
C TRP A 216 6.68 7.39 20.75
N ARG A 217 7.92 7.64 21.18
CA ARG A 217 8.52 6.96 22.33
C ARG A 217 7.69 7.18 23.59
N GLU A 218 7.32 8.43 23.88
CA GLU A 218 6.50 8.77 25.05
C GLU A 218 5.15 8.03 25.03
N VAL A 219 4.44 8.05 23.90
CA VAL A 219 3.17 7.33 23.73
C VAL A 219 3.33 5.81 23.95
N LEU A 220 4.45 5.22 23.52
CA LEU A 220 4.72 3.81 23.75
C LEU A 220 5.01 3.50 25.22
N GLU A 221 5.78 4.35 25.90
CA GLU A 221 6.10 4.23 27.33
C GLU A 221 4.84 4.37 28.20
N GLU A 222 3.98 5.33 27.89
CA GLU A 222 2.67 5.52 28.54
C GLU A 222 1.80 4.25 28.41
N ARG A 223 1.71 3.69 27.20
CA ARG A 223 0.94 2.46 26.95
C ARG A 223 1.50 1.26 27.70
N GLU A 224 2.82 1.13 27.77
CA GLU A 224 3.47 0.05 28.52
C GLU A 224 3.24 0.20 30.03
N ALA A 225 3.31 1.43 30.56
CA ALA A 225 2.98 1.72 31.96
C ALA A 225 1.51 1.39 32.28
N GLU A 226 0.56 1.77 31.41
CA GLU A 226 -0.85 1.43 31.57
C GLU A 226 -1.11 -0.08 31.52
N ALA A 227 -0.47 -0.80 30.58
CA ALA A 227 -0.59 -2.25 30.48
C ALA A 227 -0.07 -2.96 31.74
N ARG A 228 1.06 -2.49 32.30
CA ARG A 228 1.60 -3.01 33.56
C ARG A 228 0.65 -2.77 34.73
N ARG A 229 0.08 -1.56 34.86
CA ARG A 229 -0.90 -1.24 35.92
C ARG A 229 -2.15 -2.12 35.85
N ARG A 230 -2.64 -2.41 34.64
CA ARG A 230 -3.82 -3.29 34.45
C ARG A 230 -3.50 -4.76 34.72
N GLY A 231 -2.30 -5.23 34.39
CA GLY A 231 -1.86 -6.61 34.61
C GLY A 231 -1.65 -6.98 36.09
N THR A 232 -1.31 -6.01 36.95
CA THR A 232 -1.12 -6.25 38.40
C THR A 232 -2.42 -6.19 39.22
N GLY A 233 -3.57 -5.85 38.62
CA GLY A 233 -4.82 -5.59 39.33
C GLY A 233 -5.78 -6.77 39.50
N THR A 234 -5.46 -7.98 39.04
CA THR A 234 -6.39 -9.14 39.04
C THR A 234 -5.93 -10.33 39.90
N GLY A 235 -4.94 -10.13 40.79
CA GLY A 235 -4.29 -11.23 41.52
C GLY A 235 -4.34 -11.17 43.05
N SER A 236 -5.29 -10.47 43.68
CA SER A 236 -5.38 -10.42 45.15
C SER A 236 -6.80 -10.09 45.64
N ALA A 237 -7.72 -11.03 45.50
CA ALA A 237 -8.88 -11.21 46.40
C ALA A 237 -9.64 -12.48 46.01
N ASP A 238 -9.09 -13.67 46.30
CA ASP A 238 -9.93 -14.79 46.76
C ASP A 238 -9.06 -15.92 47.35
N LEU A 239 -8.81 -15.82 48.65
CA LEU A 239 -8.42 -16.95 49.48
C LEU A 239 -9.17 -16.77 50.80
N ILE A 240 -9.79 -17.85 51.30
CA ILE A 240 -10.63 -18.00 52.52
C ILE A 240 -12.14 -17.87 52.15
N LEU A 241 -12.97 -18.94 52.06
CA LEU A 241 -13.07 -20.16 52.88
C LEU A 241 -13.81 -21.32 52.17
N ARG A 242 -13.55 -22.52 52.70
CA ARG A 242 -14.04 -23.86 52.35
C ARG A 242 -15.57 -24.02 52.36
N LEU A 243 -16.06 -24.71 51.32
CA LEU A 243 -17.18 -25.69 51.13
C LEU A 243 -17.88 -26.31 52.37
N PRO A 244 -18.98 -27.11 52.25
CA PRO A 244 -19.99 -27.29 51.17
C PRO A 244 -21.46 -27.40 51.70
N ASN A 245 -22.49 -27.32 50.83
CA ASN A 245 -23.62 -28.30 50.81
C ASN A 245 -24.64 -28.03 49.68
N VAL A 246 -25.10 -29.12 49.07
CA VAL A 246 -26.22 -29.29 48.12
C VAL A 246 -27.19 -30.24 48.88
N PRO A 247 -28.54 -30.11 48.86
CA PRO A 247 -29.28 -30.42 47.63
C PRO A 247 -30.66 -29.78 47.37
N ALA A 248 -30.96 -29.72 46.06
CA ALA A 248 -32.20 -30.04 45.34
C ALA A 248 -33.58 -29.64 45.91
N ARG A 249 -34.39 -28.92 45.12
CA ARG A 249 -35.52 -29.49 44.34
C ARG A 249 -36.50 -28.41 43.81
N LEU A 250 -37.05 -28.75 42.63
CA LEU A 250 -38.44 -28.56 42.15
C LEU A 250 -38.91 -27.20 41.56
N ASN A 251 -39.29 -27.35 40.28
CA ASN A 251 -40.58 -27.02 39.67
C ASN A 251 -40.88 -25.63 39.07
N ALA A 252 -41.05 -25.70 37.74
CA ALA A 252 -42.32 -25.47 37.02
C ALA A 252 -42.51 -24.15 36.24
N HIS A 253 -42.75 -24.37 34.94
CA HIS A 253 -43.73 -23.72 34.06
C HIS A 253 -43.82 -22.18 34.03
N ALA A 254 -43.59 -21.60 32.84
CA ALA A 254 -44.72 -21.23 31.96
C ALA A 254 -44.25 -20.69 30.60
N THR A 255 -44.89 -21.25 29.58
CA THR A 255 -45.15 -20.82 28.20
C THR A 255 -45.51 -19.35 28.00
N PHE A 256 -45.02 -18.76 26.89
CA PHE A 256 -45.72 -17.91 25.88
C PHE A 256 -44.61 -17.30 24.99
N GLY A 257 -44.67 -17.15 23.67
CA GLY A 257 -45.69 -17.35 22.64
C GLY A 257 -45.28 -16.50 21.41
N MET A 258 -45.38 -17.08 20.21
CA MET A 258 -45.51 -16.44 18.89
C MET A 258 -44.30 -15.63 18.34
N SER A 259 -43.62 -16.10 17.29
CA SER A 259 -44.02 -16.14 15.86
C SER A 259 -43.98 -14.78 15.17
N CYS A 260 -42.96 -14.56 14.32
CA CYS A 260 -43.07 -13.78 13.07
C CYS A 260 -42.02 -14.23 12.04
N ALA A 261 -42.53 -14.94 11.03
CA ALA A 261 -42.22 -14.98 9.60
C ALA A 261 -40.83 -14.56 9.04
N ARG A 262 -40.16 -15.60 8.48
CA ARG A 262 -39.57 -15.77 7.12
C ARG A 262 -38.78 -14.63 6.43
N PRO A 263 -37.55 -14.92 5.95
CA PRO A 263 -36.91 -14.17 4.87
C PRO A 263 -37.28 -14.71 3.48
N HIS A 264 -37.45 -13.81 2.51
CA HIS A 264 -37.57 -14.13 1.09
C HIS A 264 -36.26 -14.68 0.52
N VAL A 265 -36.35 -15.87 -0.07
CA VAL A 265 -35.34 -16.47 -0.96
C VAL A 265 -35.64 -15.97 -2.38
N ILE A 266 -34.70 -15.26 -3.00
CA ILE A 266 -34.72 -15.01 -4.44
C ILE A 266 -33.61 -15.87 -5.07
N LEU A 267 -34.06 -16.87 -5.83
CA LEU A 267 -33.24 -17.65 -6.76
C LEU A 267 -32.81 -16.73 -7.93
N ILE A 268 -31.51 -16.64 -8.20
CA ILE A 268 -31.01 -16.15 -9.47
C ILE A 268 -30.49 -17.34 -10.27
N GLY A 269 -31.10 -17.51 -11.45
CA GLY A 269 -30.87 -18.60 -12.38
C GLY A 269 -29.48 -18.59 -13.01
N VAL A 270 -28.96 -19.80 -13.17
CA VAL A 270 -27.74 -20.14 -13.90
C VAL A 270 -28.06 -20.18 -15.40
N ALA A 271 -27.47 -19.28 -16.19
CA ALA A 271 -27.43 -19.41 -17.64
C ALA A 271 -26.03 -19.86 -18.06
N ARG A 272 -25.93 -21.10 -18.53
CA ARG A 272 -24.78 -21.66 -19.24
C ARG A 272 -24.74 -21.07 -20.64
N SER A 273 -23.57 -20.60 -21.08
CA SER A 273 -23.28 -20.34 -22.49
C SER A 273 -22.04 -21.14 -22.87
N GLU A 274 -22.24 -22.01 -23.85
CA GLU A 274 -21.27 -22.97 -24.37
C GLU A 274 -20.29 -22.31 -25.35
N LYS A 275 -19.05 -22.79 -25.31
CA LYS A 275 -17.99 -22.55 -26.30
C LYS A 275 -18.39 -23.08 -27.69
N PRO A 276 -17.68 -22.60 -28.72
CA PRO A 276 -17.02 -23.55 -29.60
C PRO A 276 -15.50 -23.34 -29.67
N ARG A 277 -14.79 -24.47 -29.60
CA ARG A 277 -13.40 -24.66 -30.04
C ARG A 277 -13.39 -24.93 -31.54
N SER A 278 -12.35 -24.47 -32.22
CA SER A 278 -11.55 -25.18 -33.25
C SER A 278 -10.89 -24.13 -34.17
N ARG A 279 -9.75 -24.32 -34.83
CA ARG A 279 -8.58 -25.19 -34.71
C ARG A 279 -7.62 -24.65 -35.80
N LYS A 280 -6.33 -24.54 -35.45
CA LYS A 280 -5.10 -24.59 -36.27
C LYS A 280 -5.19 -24.34 -37.79
N GLU A 281 -4.29 -23.50 -38.30
CA GLU A 281 -3.14 -24.01 -39.08
C GLU A 281 -1.99 -23.00 -39.15
N LEU A 282 -0.80 -23.48 -38.76
CA LEU A 282 0.49 -22.86 -39.05
C LEU A 282 0.86 -23.15 -40.50
N ARG A 283 1.39 -22.17 -41.22
CA ARG A 283 2.33 -22.42 -42.31
C ARG A 283 3.65 -21.71 -42.02
N TYR A 284 4.66 -22.53 -41.75
CA TYR A 284 6.07 -22.18 -41.85
C TYR A 284 6.43 -22.07 -43.33
N GLY A 285 6.94 -20.92 -43.74
CA GLY A 285 7.70 -20.76 -44.98
C GLY A 285 9.15 -20.50 -44.60
N ASN A 286 9.97 -21.56 -44.62
CA ASN A 286 11.40 -21.43 -44.80
C ASN A 286 11.62 -21.08 -46.27
N ASP A 287 12.32 -19.98 -46.56
CA ASP A 287 13.17 -19.94 -47.73
C ASP A 287 14.46 -19.19 -47.41
N LEU A 288 15.54 -19.94 -47.62
CA LEU A 288 16.93 -19.58 -47.53
C LEU A 288 17.37 -18.88 -48.82
N ALA A 289 18.54 -18.26 -48.72
CA ALA A 289 19.48 -17.91 -49.78
C ALA A 289 19.34 -16.51 -50.41
N GLY A 290 20.44 -15.73 -50.32
CA GLY A 290 20.62 -14.56 -51.17
C GLY A 290 21.57 -13.48 -50.67
N ALA A 291 22.78 -13.83 -50.22
CA ALA A 291 23.95 -12.94 -50.36
C ALA A 291 24.90 -13.64 -51.37
N PRO A 292 25.67 -12.95 -52.24
CA PRO A 292 26.59 -11.88 -51.82
C PRO A 292 26.95 -10.77 -52.87
N LYS A 293 27.83 -9.84 -52.43
CA LYS A 293 28.70 -8.87 -53.17
C LYS A 293 27.96 -7.64 -53.72
N PHE A 294 28.32 -6.38 -53.45
CA PHE A 294 29.59 -5.71 -53.14
C PHE A 294 29.46 -4.74 -51.95
#